data_AF-A0A965RA77-F1
#
_entry.id   AF-A0A965RA77-F1
#
_cell.length_a   1.000
_cell.length_b   1.000
_cell.length_c   1.000
_cell.angle_alpha   90.00
_cell.angle_beta   90.00
_cell.angle_gamma   90.00
#
_symmetry.space_group_name_H-M   'P 1'
#
loop_
_entity.id
_entity.type
_entity.pdbx_description
1 polymer ?
#
loop_
_entity_poly.entity_id
_entity_poly.type
_entity_poly.pdbx_seq_one_letter_code
_entity_poly.pdbx_strand_id
1 'polypeptide(L)'
;MRTIVVDKIASVTQACGLGQEVRIATENLPSEEGVVVVVEILNTKSSYNTLELTSGRMAKVTKGDIVVGALGHRKALFGYSGHVPEKLAVGDVIQMLNIGGVLGVCDSANPDKGKPFDCRVLGVVLHFPYLGERIGVPARAGYRKLDLAAPLDAQGVPVVALAGTCM
;
A
#
# COMPACT_ATOMS: atom_id res chain seq x y z
N MET A 1 8.32 18.91 -0.51
CA MET A 1 7.12 18.31 -1.15
C MET A 1 7.24 18.47 -2.66
N ARG A 2 6.88 17.43 -3.43
CA ARG A 2 6.77 17.51 -4.89
C ARG A 2 5.56 16.71 -5.40
N THR A 3 5.09 17.02 -6.60
CA THR A 3 4.07 16.23 -7.30
C THR A 3 4.74 15.16 -8.15
N ILE A 4 4.14 13.98 -8.21
CA ILE A 4 4.56 12.87 -9.07
C ILE A 4 3.34 12.25 -9.74
N VAL A 5 3.49 11.84 -11.01
CA VAL A 5 2.52 11.03 -11.74
C VAL A 5 2.86 9.56 -11.49
N VAL A 6 1.88 8.78 -11.07
CA VAL A 6 2.05 7.34 -10.78
C VAL A 6 1.41 6.50 -11.87
N ASP A 7 2.04 5.37 -12.18
CA ASP A 7 1.54 4.43 -13.19
C ASP A 7 0.42 3.55 -12.62
N LYS A 8 0.56 3.16 -11.34
CA LYS A 8 -0.31 2.17 -10.71
C LYS A 8 -0.61 2.54 -9.25
N ILE A 9 -1.86 2.35 -8.84
CA ILE A 9 -2.32 2.57 -7.47
C ILE A 9 -2.86 1.24 -6.95
N ALA A 10 -2.19 0.68 -5.95
CA ALA A 10 -2.50 -0.65 -5.44
C ALA A 10 -3.79 -0.68 -4.61
N SER A 11 -4.48 -1.82 -4.62
CA SER A 11 -5.77 -2.01 -3.96
C SER A 11 -5.74 -1.77 -2.44
N VAL A 12 -4.61 -2.01 -1.76
CA VAL A 12 -4.44 -1.70 -0.33
C VAL A 12 -4.69 -0.22 -0.01
N THR A 13 -4.53 0.66 -0.99
CA THR A 13 -4.72 2.11 -0.85
C THR A 13 -6.11 2.60 -1.27
N GLN A 14 -7.04 1.70 -1.62
CA GLN A 14 -8.35 2.05 -2.17
C GLN A 14 -9.13 3.06 -1.30
N ALA A 15 -9.10 2.88 0.03
CA ALA A 15 -9.78 3.77 0.97
C ALA A 15 -9.24 5.21 0.99
N CYS A 16 -8.06 5.46 0.42
CA CYS A 16 -7.46 6.79 0.34
C CYS A 16 -8.00 7.63 -0.84
N GLY A 17 -8.68 7.01 -1.82
CA GLY A 17 -9.29 7.75 -2.94
C GLY A 17 -8.27 8.53 -3.80
N LEU A 18 -7.07 7.99 -3.99
CA LEU A 18 -5.97 8.69 -4.66
C LEU A 18 -6.19 8.80 -6.17
N GLY A 19 -5.80 9.94 -6.74
CA GLY A 19 -5.65 10.15 -8.18
C GLY A 19 -4.26 9.74 -8.69
N GLN A 20 -4.06 9.82 -10.01
CA GLN A 20 -2.77 9.51 -10.64
C GLN A 20 -1.68 10.56 -10.38
N GLU A 21 -2.08 11.81 -10.11
CA GLU A 21 -1.16 12.83 -9.62
C GLU A 21 -1.23 12.89 -8.10
N VAL A 22 -0.13 12.54 -7.45
CA VAL A 22 -0.03 12.56 -5.98
C VAL A 22 1.07 13.51 -5.53
N ARG A 23 0.86 14.15 -4.39
CA ARG A 23 1.90 14.95 -3.73
C ARG A 23 2.58 14.10 -2.68
N ILE A 24 3.91 14.18 -2.64
CA ILE A 24 4.73 13.38 -1.72
C ILE A 24 5.61 14.23 -0.80
N ALA A 25 5.78 13.76 0.42
CA ALA A 25 6.88 14.15 1.32
C ALA A 25 8.12 13.32 1.00
N THR A 26 9.28 13.94 1.05
CA THR A 26 10.59 13.34 0.75
C THR A 26 11.55 13.40 1.94
N GLU A 27 11.11 13.97 3.05
CA GLU A 27 11.89 14.18 4.28
C GLU A 27 11.08 13.66 5.46
N ASN A 28 11.77 13.17 6.50
CA ASN A 28 11.17 12.70 7.75
C ASN A 28 10.00 11.73 7.52
N LEU A 29 10.22 10.68 6.72
CA LEU A 29 9.15 9.74 6.36
C LEU A 29 8.75 8.89 7.59
N PRO A 30 7.47 8.87 7.99
CA PRO A 30 7.01 7.97 9.03
C PRO A 30 7.11 6.51 8.56
N SER A 31 7.72 5.67 9.39
CA SER A 31 7.86 4.24 9.13
C SER A 31 6.88 3.45 10.00
N GLU A 32 5.61 3.48 9.63
CA GLU A 32 4.52 2.91 10.42
C GLU A 32 3.56 2.13 9.52
N GLU A 33 2.93 1.10 10.07
CA GLU A 33 1.90 0.32 9.37
C GLU A 33 0.78 1.23 8.84
N GLY A 34 0.36 1.00 7.60
CA GLY A 34 -0.69 1.73 6.91
C GLY A 34 -0.23 3.02 6.24
N VAL A 35 0.98 3.53 6.51
CA VAL A 35 1.51 4.72 5.80
C VAL A 35 1.61 4.43 4.31
N VAL A 36 1.02 5.31 3.50
CA VAL A 36 1.02 5.17 2.03
C VAL A 36 2.28 5.78 1.45
N VAL A 37 2.98 5.00 0.63
CA VAL A 37 4.26 5.38 0.00
C VAL A 37 4.19 5.24 -1.51
N VAL A 38 5.01 6.02 -2.19
CA VAL A 38 5.29 5.88 -3.63
C VAL A 38 6.63 5.21 -3.81
N VAL A 39 6.70 4.19 -4.64
CA VAL A 39 7.92 3.44 -4.94
C VAL A 39 8.13 3.28 -6.44
N GLU A 40 9.39 3.14 -6.85
CA GLU A 40 9.78 2.73 -8.21
C GLU A 40 10.19 1.25 -8.20
N ILE A 41 9.64 0.47 -9.13
CA ILE A 41 9.96 -0.96 -9.26
C ILE A 41 11.33 -1.15 -9.94
N LEU A 42 12.22 -1.93 -9.32
CA LEU A 42 13.63 -2.06 -9.76
C LEU A 42 13.91 -3.29 -10.63
N ASN A 43 13.04 -4.29 -10.59
CA ASN A 43 13.20 -5.56 -11.29
C ASN A 43 11.91 -6.01 -11.99
N THR A 44 12.06 -6.91 -12.97
CA THR A 44 10.94 -7.58 -13.65
C THR A 44 11.01 -9.07 -13.37
N LYS A 45 9.86 -9.74 -13.30
CA LYS A 45 9.76 -11.20 -13.19
C LYS A 45 8.59 -11.77 -13.98
N SER A 46 8.64 -13.05 -14.28
CA SER A 46 7.67 -13.76 -15.13
C SER A 46 6.47 -14.33 -14.37
N SER A 47 6.63 -14.62 -13.08
CA SER A 47 5.59 -15.17 -12.20
C SER A 47 5.27 -14.24 -11.03
N TYR A 48 4.05 -14.33 -10.50
CA TYR A 48 3.56 -13.49 -9.39
C TYR A 48 3.85 -11.98 -9.64
N ASN A 49 3.62 -11.55 -10.88
CA ASN A 49 4.08 -10.28 -11.45
C ASN A 49 2.95 -9.31 -11.75
N THR A 50 1.82 -9.48 -11.06
CA THR A 50 0.66 -8.61 -11.18
C THR A 50 0.39 -7.89 -9.87
N LEU A 51 -0.22 -6.72 -9.99
CA LEU A 51 -0.70 -5.88 -8.91
C LEU A 51 -2.21 -5.68 -9.12
N GLU A 52 -2.99 -5.88 -8.08
CA GLU A 52 -4.39 -5.51 -8.07
C GLU A 52 -4.51 -3.98 -7.91
N LEU A 53 -5.18 -3.35 -8.87
CA LEU A 53 -5.44 -1.92 -8.84
C LEU A 53 -6.65 -1.61 -7.96
N THR A 54 -6.84 -0.35 -7.57
CA THR A 54 -8.04 0.12 -6.85
C THR A 54 -9.37 -0.15 -7.57
N SER A 55 -9.32 -0.45 -8.87
CA SER A 55 -10.47 -0.90 -9.69
C SER A 55 -10.75 -2.40 -9.61
N GLY A 56 -9.95 -3.18 -8.89
CA GLY A 56 -9.97 -4.65 -8.88
C GLY A 56 -9.31 -5.32 -10.10
N ARG A 57 -8.82 -4.52 -11.07
CA ARG A 57 -8.11 -5.06 -12.24
C ARG A 57 -6.71 -5.52 -11.85
N MET A 58 -6.30 -6.67 -12.36
CA MET A 58 -4.92 -7.16 -12.26
C MET A 58 -4.05 -6.52 -13.36
N ALA A 59 -3.11 -5.66 -12.98
CA ALA A 59 -2.16 -5.03 -13.88
C ALA A 59 -0.79 -5.70 -13.77
N LYS A 60 -0.12 -5.94 -14.90
CA LYS A 60 1.25 -6.46 -14.91
C LYS A 60 2.22 -5.39 -14.41
N VAL A 61 3.13 -5.79 -13.53
CA VAL A 61 4.18 -4.93 -12.97
C VAL A 61 5.48 -5.10 -13.75
N THR A 62 6.10 -3.99 -14.11
CA THR A 62 7.34 -3.92 -14.87
C THR A 62 8.35 -3.00 -14.20
N LYS A 63 9.65 -3.29 -14.40
CA LYS A 63 10.72 -2.39 -13.98
C LYS A 63 10.48 -0.96 -14.49
N GLY A 64 10.66 0.01 -13.60
CA GLY A 64 10.44 1.44 -13.86
C GLY A 64 9.04 1.93 -13.51
N ASP A 65 8.08 1.04 -13.26
CA ASP A 65 6.75 1.43 -12.80
C ASP A 65 6.83 2.24 -11.50
N ILE A 66 6.11 3.36 -11.46
CA ILE A 66 5.86 4.14 -10.26
C ILE A 66 4.56 3.68 -9.64
N VAL A 67 4.64 3.06 -8.46
CA VAL A 67 3.53 2.40 -7.79
C VAL A 67 3.24 3.04 -6.45
N VAL A 68 1.96 3.23 -6.15
CA VAL A 68 1.49 3.59 -4.81
C VAL A 68 1.09 2.32 -4.05
N GLY A 69 1.66 2.13 -2.87
CA GLY A 69 1.34 1.06 -1.95
C GLY A 69 1.30 1.54 -0.50
N ALA A 70 1.13 0.63 0.44
CA ALA A 70 1.15 0.96 1.87
C ALA A 70 2.17 0.10 2.62
N LEU A 71 2.86 0.71 3.59
CA LEU A 71 3.69 -0.03 4.53
C LEU A 71 2.82 -0.99 5.34
N GLY A 72 3.26 -2.22 5.51
CA GLY A 72 2.52 -3.16 6.34
C GLY A 72 3.30 -4.41 6.68
N HIS A 73 2.89 -5.05 7.77
CA HIS A 73 3.34 -6.39 8.11
C HIS A 73 2.59 -7.40 7.27
N ARG A 74 3.28 -8.46 6.85
CA ARG A 74 2.64 -9.59 6.17
C ARG A 74 3.11 -10.90 6.80
N LYS A 75 2.17 -11.72 7.26
CA LYS A 75 2.42 -13.06 7.79
C LYS A 75 1.72 -14.06 6.88
N ALA A 76 2.46 -14.62 5.92
CA ALA A 76 1.90 -15.48 4.88
C ALA A 76 2.48 -16.89 4.96
N LEU A 77 1.59 -17.89 4.98
CA LEU A 77 1.95 -19.30 4.74
C LEU A 77 2.37 -19.53 3.27
N PHE A 78 1.66 -18.87 2.35
CA PHE A 78 1.89 -18.96 0.91
C PHE A 78 2.11 -17.55 0.33
N GLY A 79 3.37 -17.18 0.11
CA GLY A 79 3.73 -15.87 -0.45
C GLY A 79 4.98 -15.30 0.18
N TYR A 80 4.97 -14.00 0.45
CA TYR A 80 6.05 -13.30 1.13
C TYR A 80 5.59 -12.92 2.53
N SER A 81 6.44 -13.17 3.52
CA SER A 81 6.27 -12.60 4.86
C SER A 81 7.29 -11.50 5.07
N GLY A 82 6.90 -10.47 5.80
CA GLY A 82 7.72 -9.30 6.01
C GLY A 82 7.16 -8.38 7.09
N HIS A 83 7.93 -7.34 7.40
CA HIS A 83 7.59 -6.36 8.41
C HIS A 83 7.80 -4.93 7.92
N VAL A 84 7.19 -3.98 8.61
CA VAL A 84 7.45 -2.55 8.40
C VAL A 84 8.89 -2.26 8.88
N PRO A 85 9.74 -1.57 8.08
CA PRO A 85 11.08 -1.24 8.51
C PRO A 85 11.07 -0.30 9.73
N GLU A 86 12.12 -0.32 10.55
CA GLU A 86 12.22 0.59 11.72
C GLU A 86 12.35 2.06 11.30
N LYS A 87 12.96 2.32 10.15
CA LYS A 87 13.15 3.65 9.57
C LYS A 87 12.91 3.60 8.08
N LEU A 88 12.48 4.73 7.52
CA LEU A 88 12.24 4.89 6.10
C LEU A 88 12.83 6.20 5.60
N ALA A 89 13.60 6.12 4.52
CA ALA A 89 14.13 7.27 3.79
C ALA A 89 13.89 7.12 2.29
N VAL A 90 13.88 8.26 1.58
CA VAL A 90 13.87 8.25 0.12
C VAL A 90 15.17 7.60 -0.37
N GLY A 91 15.04 6.71 -1.36
CA GLY A 91 16.14 5.94 -1.91
C GLY A 91 16.31 4.54 -1.29
N ASP A 92 15.71 4.29 -0.12
CA ASP A 92 15.71 2.95 0.49
C ASP A 92 15.06 1.93 -0.45
N VAL A 93 15.55 0.70 -0.40
CA VAL A 93 14.98 -0.41 -1.18
C VAL A 93 14.23 -1.34 -0.24
N ILE A 94 12.93 -1.44 -0.45
CA ILE A 94 12.00 -2.34 0.25
C ILE A 94 11.34 -3.29 -0.74
N GLN A 95 10.49 -4.20 -0.27
CA GLN A 95 9.90 -5.24 -1.11
C GLN A 95 8.38 -5.12 -1.19
N MET A 96 7.84 -5.46 -2.36
CA MET A 96 6.41 -5.69 -2.55
C MET A 96 6.04 -7.07 -2.00
N LEU A 97 5.35 -7.06 -0.86
CA LEU A 97 5.05 -8.26 -0.10
C LEU A 97 3.81 -8.98 -0.62
N ASN A 98 2.92 -8.35 -1.38
CA ASN A 98 1.75 -9.01 -1.97
C ASN A 98 1.24 -8.34 -3.25
N ILE A 99 0.29 -8.98 -3.92
CA ILE A 99 -0.38 -8.42 -5.10
C ILE A 99 -1.30 -7.23 -4.77
N GLY A 100 -1.65 -7.01 -3.51
CA GLY A 100 -2.44 -5.86 -3.07
C GLY A 100 -1.61 -4.59 -2.84
N GLY A 101 -0.28 -4.67 -2.98
CA GLY A 101 0.64 -3.53 -2.82
C GLY A 101 1.05 -3.21 -1.38
N VAL A 102 1.06 -4.20 -0.50
CA VAL A 102 1.74 -4.10 0.80
C VAL A 102 3.25 -4.06 0.57
N LEU A 103 3.91 -3.09 1.20
CA LEU A 103 5.34 -2.83 1.11
C LEU A 103 6.01 -2.99 2.48
N GLY A 104 7.21 -3.55 2.50
CA GLY A 104 7.97 -3.75 3.73
C GLY A 104 9.28 -4.47 3.48
N VAL A 105 9.99 -4.81 4.55
CA VAL A 105 11.20 -5.64 4.49
C VAL A 105 10.76 -7.10 4.41
N CYS A 106 11.19 -7.81 3.37
CA CYS A 106 10.87 -9.21 3.20
C CYS A 106 11.75 -10.09 4.12
N ASP A 107 11.12 -10.84 5.02
CA ASP A 107 11.78 -11.78 5.93
C ASP A 107 11.88 -13.18 5.34
N SER A 108 10.85 -13.60 4.60
CA SER A 108 10.81 -14.91 3.97
C SER A 108 9.98 -14.89 2.69
N ALA A 109 10.36 -15.73 1.74
CA ALA A 109 9.69 -15.85 0.46
C ALA A 109 9.47 -17.32 0.10
N ASN A 110 8.24 -17.65 -0.31
CA ASN A 110 7.93 -18.95 -0.87
C ASN A 110 8.67 -19.13 -2.21
N PRO A 111 9.48 -20.19 -2.39
CA PRO A 111 10.26 -20.43 -3.61
C PRO A 111 9.41 -20.44 -4.89
N ASP A 112 8.18 -20.94 -4.84
CA ASP A 112 7.28 -21.06 -5.99
C ASP A 112 6.84 -19.69 -6.53
N LYS A 113 6.97 -18.62 -5.72
CA LYS A 113 6.65 -17.24 -6.12
C LYS A 113 7.87 -16.45 -6.56
N GLY A 114 9.06 -17.04 -6.48
CA GLY A 114 10.33 -16.35 -6.71
C GLY A 114 10.57 -15.20 -5.74
N LYS A 115 11.59 -14.38 -6.03
CA LYS A 115 11.87 -13.19 -5.21
C LYS A 115 10.76 -12.14 -5.35
N PRO A 116 10.47 -11.36 -4.29
CA PRO A 116 9.58 -10.20 -4.39
C PRO A 116 10.15 -9.13 -5.34
N PHE A 117 9.31 -8.16 -5.69
CA PHE A 117 9.81 -6.96 -6.37
C PHE A 117 10.59 -6.09 -5.40
N ASP A 118 11.77 -5.66 -5.81
CA ASP A 118 12.54 -4.62 -5.12
C ASP A 118 11.99 -3.26 -5.56
N CYS A 119 11.76 -2.40 -4.58
CA CYS A 119 11.01 -1.16 -4.72
C CYS A 119 11.81 -0.03 -4.08
N ARG A 120 12.25 0.95 -4.87
CA ARG A 120 12.93 2.14 -4.33
C ARG A 120 11.92 3.14 -3.82
N VAL A 121 12.05 3.57 -2.58
CA VAL A 121 11.17 4.55 -1.95
C VAL A 121 11.38 5.93 -2.57
N LEU A 122 10.31 6.55 -3.05
CA LEU A 122 10.32 7.91 -3.60
C LEU A 122 9.76 8.96 -2.64
N GLY A 123 8.90 8.53 -1.70
CA GLY A 123 8.33 9.39 -0.68
C GLY A 123 7.01 8.85 -0.10
N VAL A 124 6.46 9.58 0.87
CA VAL A 124 5.17 9.31 1.50
C VAL A 124 4.09 10.17 0.85
N VAL A 125 2.95 9.57 0.49
CA VAL A 125 1.82 10.30 -0.09
C VAL A 125 1.20 11.23 0.96
N LEU A 126 0.84 12.44 0.56
CA LEU A 126 0.22 13.44 1.44
C LEU A 126 -1.25 13.70 1.05
N HIS A 127 -2.11 13.75 2.07
CA HIS A 127 -3.48 14.22 2.01
C HIS A 127 -3.60 15.68 2.47
N PHE A 128 -4.60 16.36 1.93
CA PHE A 128 -4.98 17.72 2.30
C PHE A 128 -6.45 17.70 2.72
N PRO A 129 -6.74 17.40 4.00
CA PRO A 129 -8.10 17.19 4.47
C PRO A 129 -8.95 18.46 4.41
N TYR A 130 -8.32 19.64 4.47
CA TYR A 130 -9.01 20.93 4.41
C TYR A 130 -8.60 21.75 3.18
N LEU A 131 -9.59 22.39 2.55
CA LEU A 131 -9.37 23.27 1.41
C LEU A 131 -8.53 24.48 1.82
N GLY A 132 -7.44 24.75 1.09
CA GLY A 132 -6.54 25.88 1.34
C GLY A 132 -5.38 25.58 2.29
N GLU A 133 -5.34 24.40 2.90
CA GLU A 133 -4.23 23.98 3.75
C GLU A 133 -2.98 23.68 2.91
N ARG A 134 -1.81 24.15 3.36
CA ARG A 134 -0.52 23.94 2.69
C ARG A 134 0.36 22.89 3.38
N ILE A 135 -0.09 22.39 4.53
CA ILE A 135 0.59 21.35 5.29
C ILE A 135 -0.14 20.05 4.98
N GLY A 136 0.52 19.15 4.24
CA GLY A 136 -0.04 17.83 3.96
C GLY A 136 0.19 16.88 5.14
N VAL A 137 -0.78 16.01 5.40
CA VAL A 137 -0.67 14.92 6.38
C VAL A 137 -0.38 13.60 5.65
N PRO A 138 0.45 12.69 6.20
CA PRO A 138 0.65 11.37 5.62
C PRO A 138 -0.67 10.64 5.33
N ALA A 139 -0.85 10.21 4.08
CA ALA A 139 -1.96 9.36 3.69
C ALA A 139 -1.78 7.98 4.35
N ARG A 140 -2.90 7.39 4.79
CA ARG A 140 -2.88 6.17 5.60
C ARG A 140 -4.03 5.23 5.22
N ALA A 141 -3.67 4.00 4.85
CA ALA A 141 -4.59 2.88 4.82
C ALA A 141 -5.00 2.54 6.27
N GLY A 142 -6.30 2.35 6.52
CA GLY A 142 -6.81 2.11 7.88
C GLY A 142 -6.88 3.36 8.77
N TYR A 143 -7.00 4.57 8.18
CA TYR A 143 -7.10 5.82 8.96
C TYR A 143 -8.32 5.88 9.91
N ARG A 144 -9.41 5.18 9.58
CA ARG A 144 -10.55 5.00 10.49
C ARG A 144 -10.36 3.70 11.26
N LYS A 145 -10.32 3.81 12.59
CA LYS A 145 -10.43 2.63 13.45
C LYS A 145 -11.83 2.04 13.31
N LEU A 146 -11.90 0.71 13.35
CA LEU A 146 -13.17 0.00 13.44
C LEU A 146 -13.85 0.39 14.76
N ASP A 147 -15.07 0.88 14.69
CA ASP A 147 -15.92 1.06 15.85
C ASP A 147 -16.66 -0.25 16.14
N LEU A 148 -16.23 -0.94 17.20
CA LEU A 148 -16.83 -2.20 17.64
C LEU A 148 -18.24 -2.02 18.21
N ALA A 149 -18.63 -0.80 18.55
CA ALA A 149 -19.95 -0.45 19.07
C ALA A 149 -20.87 0.18 18.01
N ALA A 150 -20.45 0.21 16.74
CA ALA A 150 -21.24 0.79 15.66
C ALA A 150 -22.62 0.09 15.59
N PRO A 151 -23.74 0.84 15.68
CA PRO A 151 -25.06 0.25 15.66
C PRO A 151 -25.36 -0.30 14.26
N LEU A 152 -25.92 -1.51 14.21
CA LEU A 152 -26.49 -2.11 13.00
C LEU A 152 -28.02 -2.11 13.14
N ASP A 153 -28.69 -1.15 12.51
CA ASP A 153 -30.15 -1.19 12.35
C ASP A 153 -30.51 -2.08 11.17
N ALA A 154 -30.89 -3.32 11.47
CA ALA A 154 -31.33 -4.29 10.48
C ALA A 154 -32.84 -4.19 10.15
N GLN A 155 -33.58 -3.24 10.73
CA GLN A 155 -35.03 -3.05 10.52
C GLN A 155 -35.86 -4.35 10.69
N GLY A 156 -35.49 -5.16 11.69
CA GLY A 156 -36.15 -6.44 11.96
C GLY A 156 -35.79 -7.58 10.99
N VAL A 157 -34.89 -7.36 10.04
CA VAL A 157 -34.40 -8.39 9.11
C VAL A 157 -33.29 -9.21 9.78
N PRO A 158 -33.38 -10.56 9.81
CA PRO A 158 -32.27 -11.39 10.26
C PRO A 158 -31.06 -11.23 9.35
N VAL A 159 -29.92 -10.77 9.89
CA VAL A 159 -28.67 -10.59 9.15
C VAL A 159 -27.61 -11.57 9.66
N VAL A 160 -26.93 -12.24 8.73
CA VAL A 160 -25.69 -12.98 8.98
C VAL A 160 -24.58 -12.29 8.20
N ALA A 161 -23.62 -11.70 8.89
CA ALA A 161 -22.46 -11.07 8.27
C ALA A 161 -21.21 -11.95 8.47
N LEU A 162 -20.55 -12.32 7.37
CA LEU A 162 -19.16 -12.79 7.40
C LEU A 162 -18.27 -11.64 6.98
N ALA A 163 -17.52 -11.09 7.94
CA ALA A 163 -16.49 -10.10 7.68
C ALA A 163 -15.12 -10.75 7.86
N GLY A 164 -14.28 -10.64 6.86
CA GLY A 164 -12.90 -11.08 6.88
C GLY A 164 -12.10 -10.24 5.90
N THR A 165 -10.83 -10.02 6.21
CA THR A 165 -9.91 -9.39 5.27
C THR A 165 -9.16 -10.49 4.53
N CYS A 166 -9.12 -10.45 3.20
CA CYS A 166 -8.17 -11.24 2.43
C CYS A 166 -6.96 -10.37 2.09
N MET A 167 -5.79 -10.62 2.70
CA MET A 167 -4.47 -10.18 2.20
C MET A 167 -3.32 -10.96 2.83
#